data_AF-A0A7N0U4E3-F1
#
_entry.id   AF-A0A7N0U4E3-F1
#
_cell.length_a   1.000
_cell.length_b   1.000
_cell.length_c   1.000
_cell.angle_alpha   90.00
_cell.angle_beta   90.00
_cell.angle_gamma   90.00
#
_symmetry.space_group_name_H-M   'P 1'
#
loop_
_entity.id
_entity.type
_entity.pdbx_description
1 polymer ?
#
loop_
_entity_poly.entity_id
_entity_poly.type
_entity_poly.pdbx_seq_one_letter_code
_entity_poly.pdbx_strand_id
1 'polypeptide(L)'
;MASAARRLDYPVVRRDESVVDDYHGVFVPDPYRWLEDPDAEEVKDFVQKQVKLTETVLSTCEVREKLHEKITALFDHPRYSAPFKRGDKYFYFHNTGLQAQQVLYVQDSLDGKPEVLLDPNGLSDDGTVALNTYEVSEDAKYLAYGLSSSGSDWVTIKVMRIEDRRVEPDTISWVKFSGITWTHDNKGFFYSRYPAPKEDEDIDAGTETNSNLYHELYYHFLGTNQSEDVLCWKDGDNPKYSFAADVTDDGKYVLMYTSEGCDPVNKVYYFDLSTLSGGLESCKERNEMLHFVKLVDTFEARYSPVANDGTLFTFLTNKDAPKYKLVRVDLNEPNEWTDLVPEAEKDVLESAYAVNKNQIILSYLSDVKSVLQIRDLDKGSLLHYLPIDIGSVSSISARRQDSLAFIEFTSFLTPGIIYQCNLETGDPEMKIFRDISVPSFNRAEYQVDQVFVPSKDGTKIPMFIVARKNIPLDGSHPCLLYGYGGFNINITPYFKVSQTVLMKHLDTVVCIANIRGGGEYGDEWHKAGALANKQNCFDDFISASEYLVSAGYTQPKKLCIEGGSNGGLLVGACINQRPDLFGCALAHVGVMDMLRFHKFTIGHAWTSDYGCSDKEEEFHWLYK
;
A
#
# COMPACT_ATOMS: atom_id res chain seq x y z
N MET A 1 -30.25 29.85 -19.81
CA MET A 1 -29.69 31.12 -19.33
C MET A 1 -28.29 30.81 -18.83
N ALA A 2 -27.25 31.40 -19.43
CA ALA A 2 -25.89 31.23 -18.94
C ALA A 2 -25.81 31.90 -17.55
N SER A 3 -25.60 31.09 -16.52
CA SER A 3 -25.23 31.61 -15.20
C SER A 3 -23.97 32.44 -15.40
N ALA A 4 -24.04 33.74 -15.12
CA ALA A 4 -22.83 34.56 -15.04
C ALA A 4 -21.94 33.89 -13.99
N ALA A 5 -20.76 33.42 -14.40
CA ALA A 5 -19.82 32.76 -13.50
C ALA A 5 -19.65 33.65 -12.26
N ARG A 6 -20.14 33.18 -11.12
CA ARG A 6 -20.05 33.91 -9.87
C ARG A 6 -18.57 34.08 -9.58
N ARG A 7 -18.09 35.32 -9.59
CA ARG A 7 -16.70 35.63 -9.27
C ARG A 7 -16.41 35.07 -7.87
N LEU A 8 -15.37 34.25 -7.77
CA LEU A 8 -14.91 33.73 -6.49
C LEU A 8 -14.09 34.80 -5.79
N ASP A 9 -14.37 35.01 -4.51
CA ASP A 9 -13.62 35.92 -3.65
C ASP A 9 -12.54 35.12 -2.92
N TYR A 10 -11.38 34.97 -3.55
CA TYR A 10 -10.24 34.26 -2.96
C TYR A 10 -9.73 35.00 -1.71
N PRO A 11 -9.36 34.27 -0.64
CA PRO A 11 -8.76 34.89 0.54
C PRO A 11 -7.45 35.58 0.17
N VAL A 12 -7.18 36.72 0.80
CA VAL A 12 -5.87 37.36 0.71
C VAL A 12 -4.87 36.50 1.48
N VAL A 13 -3.81 36.08 0.79
CA VAL A 13 -2.73 35.24 1.36
C VAL A 13 -1.46 36.07 1.36
N ARG A 14 -0.81 36.21 2.52
CA ARG A 14 0.43 36.97 2.66
C ARG A 14 1.54 36.30 1.83
N ARG A 15 2.31 37.14 1.13
CA ARG A 15 3.50 36.75 0.40
C ARG A 15 4.73 37.32 1.12
N ASP A 16 5.71 36.47 1.37
CA ASP A 16 7.01 36.87 1.89
C ASP A 16 8.04 36.90 0.75
N GLU A 17 8.13 38.03 0.06
CA GLU A 17 9.05 38.18 -1.08
C GLU A 17 10.53 38.16 -0.68
N SER A 18 10.86 38.09 0.62
CA SER A 18 12.23 37.99 1.10
C SER A 18 12.78 36.56 1.08
N VAL A 19 11.92 35.54 0.99
CA VAL A 19 12.32 34.13 0.98
C VAL A 19 12.70 33.72 -0.43
N VAL A 20 14.01 33.54 -0.66
CA VAL A 20 14.59 33.05 -1.91
C VAL A 20 15.70 32.07 -1.56
N ASP A 21 15.63 30.86 -2.11
CA ASP A 21 16.69 29.86 -1.99
C ASP A 21 17.58 29.88 -3.25
N ASP A 22 18.88 29.61 -3.08
CA ASP A 22 19.82 29.41 -4.18
C ASP A 22 20.08 27.90 -4.35
N TYR A 23 19.55 27.34 -5.44
CA TYR A 23 19.81 25.96 -5.84
C TYR A 23 20.82 25.96 -6.97
N HIS A 24 22.09 25.70 -6.65
CA HIS A 24 23.17 25.53 -7.63
C HIS A 24 23.31 26.72 -8.60
N GLY A 25 23.11 27.95 -8.11
CA GLY A 25 23.15 29.19 -8.89
C GLY A 25 21.80 29.64 -9.46
N VAL A 26 20.72 28.87 -9.23
CA VAL A 26 19.34 29.23 -9.61
C VAL A 26 18.57 29.71 -8.40
N PHE A 27 18.22 30.99 -8.40
CA PHE A 27 17.43 31.63 -7.33
C PHE A 27 15.94 31.32 -7.50
N VAL A 28 15.35 30.64 -6.51
CA VAL A 28 13.94 30.22 -6.50
C VAL A 28 13.20 30.90 -5.35
N PRO A 29 12.28 31.85 -5.62
CA PRO A 29 11.44 32.46 -4.59
C PRO A 29 10.42 31.47 -4.00
N ASP A 30 10.26 31.48 -2.68
CA ASP A 30 9.21 30.72 -1.98
C ASP A 30 8.41 31.63 -1.03
N PRO A 31 7.52 32.47 -1.58
CA PRO A 31 6.80 33.48 -0.82
C PRO A 31 5.79 32.92 0.19
N TYR A 32 5.56 31.61 0.19
CA TYR A 32 4.60 30.94 1.07
C TYR A 32 5.24 29.92 2.01
N ARG A 33 6.58 29.97 2.17
CA ARG A 33 7.36 29.17 3.13
C ARG A 33 6.75 29.11 4.54
N TRP A 34 6.08 30.17 4.97
CA TRP A 34 5.42 30.24 6.27
C TRP A 34 4.25 29.25 6.43
N LEU A 35 3.72 28.67 5.35
CA LEU A 35 2.73 27.58 5.38
C LEU A 35 3.30 26.24 5.85
N GLU A 36 4.62 26.10 5.94
CA GLU A 36 5.28 24.85 6.40
C GLU A 36 5.18 24.64 7.93
N ASP A 37 4.75 25.66 8.68
CA ASP A 37 4.52 25.59 10.12
C ASP A 37 3.02 25.43 10.42
N PRO A 38 2.50 24.20 10.58
CA PRO A 38 1.06 23.96 10.77
C PRO A 38 0.52 24.54 12.09
N ASP A 39 1.41 24.79 13.07
CA ASP A 39 1.03 25.28 14.39
C ASP A 39 0.89 26.80 14.45
N ALA A 40 1.47 27.51 13.48
CA ALA A 40 1.34 28.95 13.37
C ALA A 40 -0.12 29.38 13.19
N GLU A 41 -0.55 30.36 14.00
CA GLU A 41 -1.92 30.90 13.94
C GLU A 41 -2.28 31.47 12.56
N GLU A 42 -1.29 31.99 11.81
CA GLU A 42 -1.49 32.46 10.43
C GLU A 42 -1.88 31.29 9.49
N VAL A 43 -1.31 30.10 9.68
CA VAL A 43 -1.60 28.91 8.88
C VAL A 43 -2.97 28.35 9.23
N LYS A 44 -3.33 28.29 10.53
CA LYS A 44 -4.67 27.89 10.97
C LYS A 44 -5.75 28.82 10.38
N ASP A 45 -5.53 30.13 10.40
CA ASP A 45 -6.44 31.10 9.78
C ASP A 45 -6.52 30.93 8.25
N PHE A 46 -5.39 30.69 7.57
CA PHE A 46 -5.37 30.38 6.15
C PHE A 46 -6.24 29.15 5.82
N VAL A 47 -6.08 28.05 6.56
CA VAL A 47 -6.88 26.82 6.37
C VAL A 47 -8.36 27.11 6.56
N GLN A 48 -8.76 27.80 7.64
CA GLN A 48 -10.16 28.16 7.88
C GLN A 48 -10.76 29.02 6.76
N LYS A 49 -9.98 29.96 6.21
CA LYS A 49 -10.40 30.77 5.06
C LYS A 49 -10.59 29.92 3.80
N GLN A 50 -9.73 28.94 3.54
CA GLN A 50 -9.86 28.01 2.40
C GLN A 50 -11.07 27.08 2.57
N VAL A 51 -11.32 26.55 3.76
CA VAL A 51 -12.52 25.76 4.08
C VAL A 51 -13.77 26.57 3.81
N LYS A 52 -13.82 27.83 4.28
CA LYS A 52 -14.94 28.73 4.03
C LYS A 52 -15.18 28.97 2.55
N LEU A 53 -14.14 29.26 1.76
CA LEU A 53 -14.25 29.43 0.31
C LEU A 53 -14.78 28.15 -0.35
N THR A 54 -14.24 26.99 0.02
CA THR A 54 -14.66 25.68 -0.50
C THR A 54 -16.14 25.43 -0.25
N GLU A 55 -16.63 25.67 0.96
CA GLU A 55 -18.06 25.51 1.28
C GLU A 55 -18.95 26.47 0.50
N THR A 56 -18.48 27.68 0.16
CA THR A 56 -19.25 28.60 -0.71
C THR A 56 -19.43 28.05 -2.13
N VAL A 57 -18.50 27.21 -2.60
CA VAL A 57 -18.58 26.54 -3.90
C VAL A 57 -19.43 25.28 -3.78
N LEU A 58 -19.10 24.38 -2.84
CA LEU A 58 -19.78 23.09 -2.70
C LEU A 58 -21.26 23.23 -2.32
N SER A 59 -21.63 24.26 -1.55
CA SER A 59 -23.05 24.55 -1.23
C SER A 59 -23.89 24.94 -2.44
N THR A 60 -23.28 25.31 -3.57
CA THR A 60 -24.00 25.57 -4.83
C THR A 60 -24.28 24.29 -5.64
N CYS A 61 -23.72 23.15 -5.23
CA CYS A 61 -23.92 21.87 -5.91
C CYS A 61 -25.28 21.27 -5.52
N GLU A 62 -26.31 21.53 -6.33
CA GLU A 62 -27.69 21.06 -6.09
C GLU A 62 -27.83 19.52 -6.00
N VAL A 63 -26.84 18.78 -6.50
CA VAL A 63 -26.83 17.30 -6.49
C VAL A 63 -26.04 16.71 -5.32
N ARG A 64 -25.37 17.51 -4.48
CA ARG A 64 -24.51 17.02 -3.38
C ARG A 64 -25.24 16.04 -2.45
N GLU A 65 -26.40 16.43 -1.92
CA GLU A 65 -27.19 15.56 -1.03
C GLU A 65 -27.71 14.31 -1.73
N LYS A 66 -28.15 14.41 -2.99
CA LYS A 66 -28.59 13.26 -3.78
C LYS A 66 -27.44 12.26 -3.99
N LEU A 67 -26.24 12.76 -4.30
CA LEU A 67 -25.06 11.91 -4.45
C LEU A 67 -24.67 11.27 -3.13
N HIS A 68 -24.71 12.03 -2.02
CA HIS A 68 -24.47 11.50 -0.68
C HIS A 68 -25.43 10.35 -0.36
N GLU A 69 -26.74 10.52 -0.58
CA GLU A 69 -27.74 9.45 -0.40
C GLU A 69 -27.43 8.20 -1.26
N LYS A 70 -27.04 8.37 -2.53
CA LYS A 70 -26.71 7.23 -3.41
C LYS A 70 -25.41 6.54 -3.02
N ILE A 71 -24.39 7.29 -2.64
CA ILE A 71 -23.12 6.76 -2.14
C ILE A 71 -23.37 5.95 -0.87
N THR A 72 -24.08 6.51 0.10
CA THR A 72 -24.43 5.82 1.35
C THR A 72 -25.22 4.55 1.09
N ALA A 73 -26.25 4.60 0.24
CA ALA A 73 -27.05 3.42 -0.09
C ALA A 73 -26.25 2.31 -0.80
N LEU A 74 -25.25 2.66 -1.61
CA LEU A 74 -24.38 1.65 -2.23
C LEU A 74 -23.28 1.17 -1.29
N PHE A 75 -22.80 1.98 -0.35
CA PHE A 75 -21.86 1.54 0.69
C PHE A 75 -22.50 0.61 1.71
N ASP A 76 -23.81 0.70 1.90
CA ASP A 76 -24.59 -0.15 2.81
C ASP A 76 -24.78 -1.58 2.27
N HIS A 77 -23.68 -2.32 2.20
CA HIS A 77 -23.62 -3.74 1.88
C HIS A 77 -22.51 -4.42 2.70
N PRO A 78 -22.68 -5.69 3.07
CA PRO A 78 -21.69 -6.38 3.88
C PRO A 78 -20.40 -6.62 3.07
N ARG A 79 -19.25 -6.43 3.72
CA ARG A 79 -17.91 -6.69 3.16
C ARG A 79 -17.13 -7.60 4.08
N TYR A 80 -16.40 -8.55 3.51
CA TYR A 80 -15.63 -9.56 4.21
C TYR A 80 -14.20 -9.60 3.67
N SER A 81 -13.21 -9.83 4.53
CA SER A 81 -11.88 -10.28 4.11
C SER A 81 -11.85 -11.80 3.95
N ALA A 82 -10.88 -12.31 3.20
CA ALA A 82 -10.53 -13.73 3.27
C ALA A 82 -10.25 -14.16 4.74
N PRO A 83 -10.77 -15.32 5.19
CA PRO A 83 -10.39 -15.87 6.48
C PRO A 83 -8.92 -16.29 6.50
N PHE A 84 -8.26 -16.13 7.65
CA PHE A 84 -6.94 -16.66 7.92
C PHE A 84 -6.94 -17.55 9.16
N LYS A 85 -5.99 -18.50 9.22
CA LYS A 85 -5.90 -19.48 10.32
C LYS A 85 -4.68 -19.21 11.20
N ARG A 86 -4.88 -19.28 12.52
CA ARG A 86 -3.84 -19.36 13.56
C ARG A 86 -4.30 -20.34 14.63
N GLY A 87 -3.38 -21.14 15.17
CA GLY A 87 -3.74 -22.31 15.98
C GLY A 87 -4.87 -23.12 15.33
N ASP A 88 -5.93 -23.34 16.10
CA ASP A 88 -7.15 -24.04 15.66
C ASP A 88 -8.33 -23.09 15.35
N LYS A 89 -8.08 -21.78 15.20
CA LYS A 89 -9.11 -20.76 14.99
C LYS A 89 -8.98 -20.09 13.62
N TYR A 90 -10.11 -19.59 13.13
CA TYR A 90 -10.17 -18.74 11.95
C TYR A 90 -10.54 -17.32 12.34
N PHE A 91 -9.96 -16.37 11.63
CA PHE A 91 -10.13 -14.94 11.84
C PHE A 91 -10.49 -14.29 10.51
N TYR A 92 -11.33 -13.26 10.55
CA TYR A 92 -11.66 -12.47 9.36
C TYR A 92 -12.22 -11.10 9.74
N PHE A 93 -12.05 -10.11 8.86
CA PHE A 93 -12.71 -8.82 9.00
C PHE A 93 -14.08 -8.84 8.34
N HIS A 94 -15.01 -8.14 8.98
CA HIS A 94 -16.34 -7.91 8.44
C HIS A 94 -16.83 -6.51 8.77
N ASN A 95 -17.42 -5.85 7.77
CA ASN A 95 -18.14 -4.59 7.90
C ASN A 95 -19.57 -4.82 7.42
N THR A 96 -20.56 -4.48 8.25
CA THR A 96 -21.96 -4.70 7.92
C THR A 96 -22.48 -3.79 6.80
N GLY A 97 -21.79 -2.69 6.51
CA GLY A 97 -22.12 -1.73 5.45
C GLY A 97 -21.57 -0.34 5.73
N LEU A 98 -21.99 0.26 6.83
CA LEU A 98 -21.70 1.67 7.15
C LEU A 98 -20.86 1.86 8.43
N GLN A 99 -20.29 0.79 8.97
CA GLN A 99 -19.37 0.92 10.10
C GLN A 99 -18.14 1.71 9.65
N ALA A 100 -17.66 2.64 10.49
CA ALA A 100 -16.50 3.47 10.18
C ALA A 100 -15.24 2.62 9.97
N GLN A 101 -15.10 1.55 10.77
CA GLN A 101 -14.01 0.59 10.70
C GLN A 101 -14.54 -0.84 10.61
N GLN A 102 -13.80 -1.72 9.95
CA GLN A 102 -14.11 -3.15 9.90
C GLN A 102 -13.90 -3.79 11.29
N VAL A 103 -14.70 -4.79 11.63
CA VAL A 103 -14.63 -5.52 12.90
C VAL A 103 -13.92 -6.85 12.67
N LEU A 104 -12.97 -7.19 13.55
CA LEU A 104 -12.27 -8.48 13.52
C LEU A 104 -13.10 -9.53 14.26
N TYR A 105 -13.42 -10.63 13.57
CA TYR A 105 -14.13 -11.77 14.11
C TYR A 105 -13.20 -12.98 14.29
N VAL A 106 -13.56 -13.85 15.24
CA VAL A 106 -12.94 -15.15 15.48
C VAL A 106 -14.00 -16.26 15.47
N GLN A 107 -13.63 -17.44 14.97
CA GLN A 107 -14.48 -18.63 14.94
C GLN A 107 -13.64 -19.90 15.13
N ASP A 108 -14.18 -20.91 15.82
CA ASP A 108 -13.49 -22.19 16.07
C ASP A 108 -13.46 -23.12 14.83
N SER A 109 -14.32 -22.85 13.85
CA SER A 109 -14.33 -23.55 12.55
C SER A 109 -14.99 -22.65 11.51
N LEU A 110 -14.84 -22.97 10.22
CA LEU A 110 -15.38 -22.16 9.12
C LEU A 110 -16.92 -22.05 9.12
N ASP A 111 -17.60 -23.08 9.61
CA ASP A 111 -19.06 -23.13 9.76
C ASP A 111 -19.51 -22.80 11.20
N GLY A 112 -18.56 -22.46 12.07
CA GLY A 112 -18.80 -22.13 13.46
C GLY A 112 -19.53 -20.79 13.61
N LYS A 113 -20.09 -20.55 14.80
CA LYS A 113 -20.67 -19.24 15.12
C LYS A 113 -19.51 -18.22 15.26
N PRO A 114 -19.50 -17.13 14.46
CA PRO A 114 -18.48 -16.11 14.61
C PRO A 114 -18.74 -15.24 15.84
N GLU A 115 -17.67 -14.80 16.48
CA GLU A 115 -17.69 -13.88 17.61
C GLU A 115 -16.81 -12.67 17.34
N VAL A 116 -17.22 -11.49 17.82
CA VAL A 116 -16.41 -10.28 17.73
C VAL A 116 -15.18 -10.45 18.63
N LEU A 117 -13.99 -10.29 18.06
CA LEU A 117 -12.74 -10.25 18.80
C LEU A 117 -12.32 -8.82 19.11
N LEU A 118 -12.30 -7.95 18.09
CA LEU A 118 -11.95 -6.54 18.22
C LEU A 118 -12.88 -5.69 17.36
N ASP A 119 -13.56 -4.72 17.98
CA ASP A 119 -14.36 -3.71 17.31
C ASP A 119 -13.70 -2.33 17.45
N PRO A 120 -13.01 -1.82 16.40
CA PRO A 120 -12.36 -0.52 16.46
C PRO A 120 -13.34 0.65 16.63
N ASN A 121 -14.62 0.49 16.27
CA ASN A 121 -15.61 1.57 16.32
C ASN A 121 -15.95 1.98 17.77
N GLY A 122 -15.62 1.16 18.76
CA GLY A 122 -15.78 1.47 20.19
C GLY A 122 -14.53 2.04 20.87
N LEU A 123 -13.43 2.26 20.15
CA LEU A 123 -12.16 2.68 20.75
C LEU A 123 -12.05 4.19 21.01
N SER A 124 -12.87 5.00 20.36
CA SER A 124 -12.93 6.46 20.54
C SER A 124 -14.33 6.99 20.29
N ASP A 125 -14.80 7.92 21.12
CA ASP A 125 -16.15 8.50 21.00
C ASP A 125 -16.37 9.25 19.67
N ASP A 126 -15.31 9.80 19.08
CA ASP A 126 -15.35 10.54 17.81
C ASP A 126 -14.98 9.69 16.58
N GLY A 127 -14.67 8.40 16.77
CA GLY A 127 -14.29 7.47 15.71
C GLY A 127 -12.94 7.75 15.03
N THR A 128 -12.09 8.58 15.63
CA THR A 128 -10.79 8.98 15.03
C THR A 128 -9.66 7.97 15.27
N VAL A 129 -9.87 6.97 16.13
CA VAL A 129 -8.91 5.88 16.36
C VAL A 129 -9.16 4.75 15.36
N ALA A 130 -8.15 4.45 14.55
CA ALA A 130 -8.20 3.38 13.56
C ALA A 130 -7.25 2.23 13.93
N LEU A 131 -7.66 1.01 13.58
CA LEU A 131 -6.77 -0.14 13.60
C LEU A 131 -5.78 -0.02 12.43
N ASN A 132 -4.49 0.04 12.74
CA ASN A 132 -3.41 0.22 11.75
C ASN A 132 -2.75 -1.09 11.36
N THR A 133 -2.32 -1.86 12.37
CA THR A 133 -1.64 -3.15 12.20
C THR A 133 -2.16 -4.14 13.22
N TYR A 134 -2.04 -5.44 12.96
CA TYR A 134 -2.41 -6.49 13.89
C TYR A 134 -1.66 -7.76 13.56
N GLU A 135 -1.41 -8.60 14.56
CA GLU A 135 -0.94 -9.97 14.36
C GLU A 135 -1.45 -10.86 15.50
N VAL A 136 -1.89 -12.06 15.15
CA VAL A 136 -2.35 -13.09 16.10
C VAL A 136 -1.20 -14.04 16.39
N SER A 137 -0.98 -14.37 17.67
CA SER A 137 0.06 -15.32 18.09
C SER A 137 -0.13 -16.70 17.43
N GLU A 138 0.95 -17.46 17.26
CA GLU A 138 0.93 -18.78 16.61
C GLU A 138 -0.08 -19.74 17.25
N ASP A 139 -0.20 -19.68 18.59
CA ASP A 139 -1.14 -20.49 19.37
C ASP A 139 -2.57 -19.89 19.47
N ALA A 140 -2.82 -18.77 18.80
CA ALA A 140 -4.08 -18.04 18.80
C ALA A 140 -4.61 -17.66 20.19
N LYS A 141 -3.72 -17.42 21.16
CA LYS A 141 -4.08 -16.93 22.50
C LYS A 141 -4.01 -15.42 22.64
N TYR A 142 -3.19 -14.75 21.84
CA TYR A 142 -2.98 -13.30 21.92
C TYR A 142 -3.21 -12.63 20.56
N LEU A 143 -3.77 -11.44 20.61
CA LEU A 143 -3.83 -10.48 19.51
C LEU A 143 -3.00 -9.27 19.90
N ALA A 144 -1.93 -9.00 19.17
CA ALA A 144 -1.26 -7.70 19.23
C ALA A 144 -1.86 -6.81 18.14
N TYR A 145 -2.22 -5.57 18.47
CA TYR A 145 -2.90 -4.66 17.55
C TYR A 145 -2.43 -3.22 17.76
N GLY A 146 -2.09 -2.56 16.65
CA GLY A 146 -1.63 -1.18 16.59
C GLY A 146 -2.77 -0.22 16.29
N LEU A 147 -2.84 0.86 17.06
CA LEU A 147 -3.82 1.92 16.90
C LEU A 147 -3.15 3.23 16.47
N SER A 148 -3.78 3.91 15.50
CA SER A 148 -3.42 5.25 15.07
C SER A 148 -4.54 6.22 15.42
N SER A 149 -4.19 7.39 15.96
CA SER A 149 -5.13 8.44 16.31
C SER A 149 -5.12 9.55 15.26
N SER A 150 -6.30 10.07 14.93
CA SER A 150 -6.46 11.28 14.09
C SER A 150 -5.76 11.20 12.72
N GLY A 151 -5.58 10.00 12.18
CA GLY A 151 -4.92 9.78 10.88
C GLY A 151 -3.40 9.89 10.89
N SER A 152 -2.78 9.96 12.06
CA SER A 152 -1.31 9.94 12.23
C SER A 152 -0.72 8.58 11.84
N ASP A 153 0.46 8.60 11.23
CA ASP A 153 1.25 7.38 10.96
C ASP A 153 1.85 6.77 12.24
N TRP A 154 1.81 7.49 13.37
CA TRP A 154 2.23 6.94 14.65
C TRP A 154 1.26 5.87 15.13
N VAL A 155 1.82 4.79 15.65
CA VAL A 155 1.11 3.61 16.11
C VAL A 155 1.44 3.35 17.57
N THR A 156 0.40 3.06 18.36
CA THR A 156 0.53 2.46 19.69
C THR A 156 0.06 1.02 19.63
N ILE A 157 0.95 0.06 19.89
CA ILE A 157 0.59 -1.37 19.95
C ILE A 157 0.06 -1.70 21.35
N LYS A 158 -1.02 -2.46 21.38
CA LYS A 158 -1.66 -3.07 22.54
C LYS A 158 -1.72 -4.59 22.36
N VAL A 159 -1.88 -5.32 23.45
CA VAL A 159 -2.05 -6.78 23.43
C VAL A 159 -3.36 -7.18 24.10
N MET A 160 -4.08 -8.15 23.54
CA MET A 160 -5.32 -8.70 24.08
C MET A 160 -5.27 -10.21 24.13
N ARG A 161 -5.72 -10.81 25.23
CA ARG A 161 -6.03 -12.24 25.31
C ARG A 161 -7.30 -12.57 24.54
N ILE A 162 -7.21 -13.51 23.61
CA ILE A 162 -8.31 -13.87 22.71
C ILE A 162 -9.43 -14.62 23.45
N GLU A 163 -9.09 -15.45 24.44
CA GLU A 163 -10.04 -16.29 25.17
C GLU A 163 -11.12 -15.49 25.90
N ASP A 164 -10.72 -14.43 26.62
CA ASP A 164 -11.61 -13.63 27.47
C ASP A 164 -11.68 -12.15 27.05
N ARG A 165 -11.02 -11.78 25.94
CA ARG A 165 -10.94 -10.42 25.40
C ARG A 165 -10.34 -9.41 26.37
N ARG A 166 -9.52 -9.88 27.31
CA ARG A 166 -8.85 -9.02 28.28
C ARG A 166 -7.65 -8.34 27.62
N VAL A 167 -7.64 -7.01 27.64
CA VAL A 167 -6.46 -6.22 27.24
C VAL A 167 -5.38 -6.37 28.32
N GLU A 168 -4.19 -6.73 27.90
CA GLU A 168 -3.00 -6.85 28.75
C GLU A 168 -2.38 -5.46 29.00
N PRO A 169 -1.59 -5.27 30.07
CA PRO A 169 -1.00 -3.96 30.41
C PRO A 169 0.01 -3.45 29.37
N ASP A 170 0.50 -4.34 28.51
CA ASP A 170 1.45 -4.12 27.43
C ASP A 170 1.05 -2.93 26.54
N THR A 171 1.92 -1.93 26.46
CA THR A 171 1.75 -0.73 25.63
C THR A 171 3.07 -0.35 25.02
N ILE A 172 3.12 -0.30 23.69
CA ILE A 172 4.33 -0.04 22.93
C ILE A 172 4.09 1.21 22.07
N SER A 173 4.81 2.28 22.37
CA SER A 173 4.70 3.58 21.69
C SER A 173 5.84 3.80 20.69
N TRP A 174 5.73 4.87 19.89
CA TRP A 174 6.73 5.33 18.92
C TRP A 174 6.97 4.36 17.76
N VAL A 175 5.96 3.54 17.47
CA VAL A 175 5.96 2.63 16.33
C VAL A 175 5.48 3.41 15.11
N LYS A 176 6.20 3.27 13.99
CA LYS A 176 5.80 3.81 12.70
C LYS A 176 6.49 2.99 11.61
N PHE A 177 5.75 2.57 10.59
CA PHE A 177 6.25 1.70 9.51
C PHE A 177 6.86 0.37 10.02
N SER A 178 6.15 -0.32 10.92
CA SER A 178 6.56 -1.61 11.48
C SER A 178 5.44 -2.64 11.38
N GLY A 179 5.82 -3.90 11.14
CA GLY A 179 4.97 -5.07 11.41
C GLY A 179 5.01 -5.49 12.89
N ILE A 180 4.28 -6.56 13.19
CA ILE A 180 4.35 -7.29 14.46
C ILE A 180 4.63 -8.75 14.13
N THR A 181 5.72 -9.31 14.65
CA THR A 181 6.14 -10.67 14.28
C THR A 181 6.33 -11.52 15.52
N TRP A 182 5.40 -12.44 15.78
CA TRP A 182 5.47 -13.33 16.93
C TRP A 182 6.55 -14.39 16.79
N THR A 183 7.20 -14.71 17.91
CA THR A 183 7.98 -15.95 18.01
C THR A 183 7.07 -17.15 18.26
N HIS A 184 7.49 -18.33 17.81
CA HIS A 184 6.69 -19.55 17.91
C HIS A 184 6.54 -20.07 19.35
N ASP A 185 7.35 -19.57 20.29
CA ASP A 185 7.18 -19.83 21.72
C ASP A 185 6.07 -18.97 22.37
N ASN A 186 5.48 -18.03 21.61
CA ASN A 186 4.40 -17.12 22.00
C ASN A 186 4.72 -16.26 23.23
N LYS A 187 6.02 -16.03 23.53
CA LYS A 187 6.43 -15.18 24.65
C LYS A 187 6.45 -13.69 24.34
N GLY A 188 6.42 -13.33 23.06
CA GLY A 188 6.62 -11.96 22.62
C GLY A 188 6.69 -11.84 21.10
N PHE A 189 7.04 -10.65 20.64
CA PHE A 189 7.10 -10.32 19.22
C PHE A 189 8.20 -9.30 18.91
N PHE A 190 8.73 -9.39 17.69
CA PHE A 190 9.58 -8.36 17.11
C PHE A 190 8.73 -7.20 16.59
N TYR A 191 9.26 -5.99 16.73
CA TYR A 191 8.70 -4.76 16.20
C TYR A 191 9.81 -3.72 16.02
N SER A 192 9.58 -2.71 15.20
CA SER A 192 10.50 -1.58 15.02
C SER A 192 9.86 -0.28 15.49
N ARG A 193 10.69 0.64 15.98
CA ARG A 193 10.25 1.96 16.49
C ARG A 193 11.30 3.02 16.25
N TYR A 194 10.86 4.27 16.30
CA TYR A 194 11.76 5.42 16.35
C TYR A 194 12.13 5.76 17.79
N PRO A 195 13.23 6.50 18.02
CA PRO A 195 13.57 7.01 19.33
C PRO A 195 12.44 7.89 19.87
N ALA A 196 12.15 7.76 21.16
CA ALA A 196 11.19 8.64 21.82
C ALA A 196 11.72 10.10 21.81
N PRO A 197 10.83 11.10 21.72
CA PRO A 197 11.20 12.51 21.89
C PRO A 197 11.86 12.75 23.25
N LYS A 198 12.67 13.81 23.35
CA LYS A 198 13.23 14.23 24.65
C LYS A 198 12.11 14.83 25.51
N GLU A 199 12.20 14.70 26.84
CA GLU A 199 11.16 15.16 27.78
C GLU A 199 10.78 16.65 27.66
N ASP A 200 11.66 17.49 27.10
CA ASP A 200 11.45 18.93 26.90
C ASP A 200 10.91 19.29 25.49
N GLU A 201 10.70 18.31 24.61
CA GLU A 201 10.16 18.50 23.25
C GLU A 201 8.63 18.27 23.27
N ASP A 202 7.87 19.35 23.15
CA ASP A 202 6.42 19.30 22.93
C ASP A 202 6.17 18.88 21.47
N ILE A 203 5.96 17.58 21.25
CA ILE A 203 5.66 17.03 19.92
C ILE A 203 4.19 16.64 19.88
N ASP A 204 3.41 17.38 19.08
CA ASP A 204 2.07 16.97 18.69
C ASP A 204 2.17 15.87 17.61
N ALA A 205 2.22 14.62 18.07
CA ALA A 205 2.47 13.45 17.24
C ALA A 205 1.36 13.24 16.19
N GLY A 206 1.66 13.54 14.93
CA GLY A 206 0.78 13.50 13.76
C GLY A 206 0.73 14.82 13.00
N THR A 207 1.12 15.94 13.61
CA THR A 207 1.20 17.26 12.97
C THR A 207 2.65 17.73 12.79
N GLU A 208 3.63 17.03 13.38
CA GLU A 208 5.03 17.36 13.24
C GLU A 208 5.54 17.17 11.81
N THR A 209 6.46 18.05 11.41
CA THR A 209 7.09 17.98 10.08
C THR A 209 8.53 17.48 10.14
N ASN A 210 9.05 17.16 11.33
CA ASN A 210 10.42 16.70 11.55
C ASN A 210 10.71 15.37 10.83
N SER A 211 11.93 15.23 10.32
CA SER A 211 12.37 13.98 9.68
C SER A 211 12.44 12.82 10.68
N ASN A 212 11.87 11.67 10.34
CA ASN A 212 11.97 10.45 11.15
C ASN A 212 13.28 9.71 10.84
N LEU A 213 14.18 9.58 11.82
CA LEU A 213 15.52 9.00 11.66
C LEU A 213 15.85 8.02 12.79
N TYR A 214 16.84 7.16 12.56
CA TYR A 214 17.37 6.16 13.50
C TYR A 214 16.31 5.13 13.91
N HIS A 215 15.65 4.51 12.93
CA HIS A 215 14.73 3.40 13.20
C HIS A 215 15.49 2.25 13.90
N GLU A 216 14.88 1.58 14.87
CA GLU A 216 15.52 0.53 15.66
C GLU A 216 14.61 -0.70 15.72
N LEU A 217 15.21 -1.90 15.68
CA LEU A 217 14.49 -3.17 15.83
C LEU A 217 14.55 -3.62 17.29
N TYR A 218 13.39 -3.96 17.85
CA TYR A 218 13.20 -4.41 19.21
C TYR A 218 12.46 -5.76 19.27
N TYR A 219 12.60 -6.43 20.40
CA TYR A 219 11.75 -7.55 20.80
C TYR A 219 11.06 -7.25 22.13
N HIS A 220 9.73 -7.35 22.13
CA HIS A 220 8.88 -7.14 23.29
C HIS A 220 8.49 -8.47 23.93
N PHE A 221 8.73 -8.61 25.24
CA PHE A 221 8.22 -9.74 26.02
C PHE A 221 6.86 -9.42 26.62
N LEU A 222 5.92 -10.36 26.51
CA LEU A 222 4.59 -10.20 27.09
C LEU A 222 4.63 -10.00 28.61
N GLY A 223 3.81 -9.07 29.09
CA GLY A 223 3.67 -8.70 30.48
C GLY A 223 4.81 -7.84 31.02
N THR A 224 5.68 -7.30 30.16
CA THR A 224 6.79 -6.41 30.57
C THR A 224 6.55 -4.97 30.13
N ASN A 225 7.22 -4.01 30.77
CA ASN A 225 7.16 -2.61 30.31
C ASN A 225 8.01 -2.44 29.05
N GLN A 226 7.60 -1.53 28.14
CA GLN A 226 8.36 -1.22 26.92
C GLN A 226 9.83 -0.83 27.18
N SER A 227 10.12 -0.23 28.35
CA SER A 227 11.50 0.12 28.75
C SER A 227 12.41 -1.10 28.96
N GLU A 228 11.84 -2.30 29.03
CA GLU A 228 12.55 -3.56 29.23
C GLU A 228 12.72 -4.36 27.94
N ASP A 229 12.27 -3.81 26.81
CA ASP A 229 12.37 -4.45 25.49
C ASP A 229 13.83 -4.64 25.09
N VAL A 230 14.11 -5.77 24.44
CA VAL A 230 15.45 -6.08 23.96
C VAL A 230 15.70 -5.30 22.68
N LEU A 231 16.70 -4.40 22.70
CA LEU A 231 17.20 -3.79 21.47
C LEU A 231 17.90 -4.88 20.64
N CYS A 232 17.31 -5.27 19.51
CA CYS A 232 17.82 -6.34 18.66
C CYS A 232 18.80 -5.82 17.62
N TRP A 233 18.55 -4.64 17.05
CA TRP A 233 19.43 -4.02 16.06
C TRP A 233 19.26 -2.49 16.02
N LYS A 234 20.36 -1.80 15.75
CA LYS A 234 20.40 -0.38 15.37
C LYS A 234 21.59 -0.12 14.46
N ASP A 235 21.50 0.94 13.66
CA ASP A 235 22.58 1.44 12.83
C ASP A 235 22.70 2.96 12.98
N GLY A 236 23.66 3.40 13.79
CA GLY A 236 23.89 4.83 14.04
C GLY A 236 24.60 5.55 12.89
N ASP A 237 25.28 4.80 12.01
CA ASP A 237 26.01 5.37 10.88
C ASP A 237 25.08 5.66 9.70
N ASN A 238 23.93 4.95 9.64
CA ASN A 238 22.94 5.07 8.57
C ASN A 238 21.55 5.50 9.11
N PRO A 239 21.37 6.78 9.48
CA PRO A 239 20.16 7.27 10.15
C PRO A 239 18.86 7.12 9.36
N LYS A 240 18.93 6.96 8.03
CA LYS A 240 17.76 6.83 7.15
C LYS A 240 17.32 5.38 6.96
N TYR A 241 18.08 4.41 7.46
CA TYR A 241 17.71 3.01 7.33
C TYR A 241 16.48 2.71 8.18
N SER A 242 15.59 1.92 7.61
CA SER A 242 14.44 1.34 8.29
C SER A 242 14.58 -0.17 8.34
N PHE A 243 14.13 -0.75 9.46
CA PHE A 243 14.24 -2.17 9.76
C PHE A 243 12.87 -2.81 9.88
N ALA A 244 12.74 -4.02 9.34
CA ALA A 244 11.62 -4.92 9.59
C ALA A 244 12.16 -6.30 9.93
N ALA A 245 11.39 -7.11 10.66
CA ALA A 245 11.77 -8.48 10.98
C ALA A 245 10.62 -9.45 10.71
N ASP A 246 10.98 -10.65 10.28
CA ASP A 246 10.06 -11.77 10.09
C ASP A 246 10.65 -13.05 10.71
N VAL A 247 9.80 -13.98 11.12
CA VAL A 247 10.20 -15.27 11.70
C VAL A 247 9.83 -16.37 10.72
N THR A 248 10.76 -17.27 10.44
CA THR A 248 10.51 -18.38 9.51
C THR A 248 9.39 -19.29 10.01
N ASP A 249 8.68 -19.96 9.09
CA ASP A 249 7.55 -20.86 9.40
C ASP A 249 7.94 -22.04 10.33
N ASP A 250 9.23 -22.40 10.40
CA ASP A 250 9.74 -23.38 11.36
C ASP A 250 10.11 -22.80 12.73
N GLY A 251 9.98 -21.48 12.92
CA GLY A 251 10.23 -20.73 14.14
C GLY A 251 11.71 -20.58 14.50
N LYS A 252 12.65 -20.95 13.62
CA LYS A 252 14.08 -21.05 13.96
C LYS A 252 14.89 -19.81 13.62
N TYR A 253 14.53 -19.09 12.56
CA TYR A 253 15.30 -17.95 12.10
C TYR A 253 14.48 -16.67 12.21
N VAL A 254 15.15 -15.60 12.65
CA VAL A 254 14.68 -14.23 12.45
C VAL A 254 15.38 -13.69 11.21
N LEU A 255 14.60 -13.22 10.25
CA LEU A 255 15.10 -12.49 9.09
C LEU A 255 14.89 -11.00 9.35
N MET A 256 15.95 -10.21 9.20
CA MET A 256 15.88 -8.77 9.27
C MET A 256 16.08 -8.17 7.88
N TYR A 257 15.17 -7.28 7.50
CA TYR A 257 15.24 -6.51 6.27
C TYR A 257 15.67 -5.09 6.60
N THR A 258 16.56 -4.55 5.78
CA THR A 258 16.92 -3.13 5.83
C THR A 258 16.55 -2.49 4.51
N SER A 259 15.94 -1.30 4.56
CA SER A 259 15.67 -0.45 3.41
C SER A 259 16.06 1.01 3.70
N GLU A 260 16.43 1.79 2.69
CA GLU A 260 16.81 3.22 2.83
C GLU A 260 15.78 4.18 2.19
N GLY A 261 14.99 3.68 1.24
CA GLY A 261 14.01 4.45 0.48
C GLY A 261 12.88 3.56 -0.03
N CYS A 262 12.29 3.93 -1.16
CA CYS A 262 11.14 3.23 -1.74
C CYS A 262 11.49 2.38 -2.97
N ASP A 263 12.76 2.29 -3.35
CA ASP A 263 13.18 1.34 -4.38
C ASP A 263 12.89 -0.10 -3.93
N PRO A 264 12.52 -1.00 -4.85
CA PRO A 264 12.32 -2.41 -4.55
C PRO A 264 13.68 -3.12 -4.38
N VAL A 265 14.42 -2.73 -3.35
CA VAL A 265 15.71 -3.31 -2.95
C VAL A 265 15.81 -3.37 -1.43
N ASN A 266 16.48 -4.40 -0.91
CA ASN A 266 16.70 -4.53 0.52
C ASN A 266 17.94 -5.35 0.84
N LYS A 267 18.51 -5.10 2.01
CA LYS A 267 19.45 -6.04 2.64
C LYS A 267 18.66 -7.15 3.34
N VAL A 268 19.28 -8.31 3.50
CA VAL A 268 18.71 -9.44 4.26
C VAL A 268 19.77 -9.99 5.18
N TYR A 269 19.54 -9.88 6.47
CA TYR A 269 20.35 -10.54 7.49
C TYR A 269 19.50 -11.59 8.20
N TYR A 270 20.13 -12.59 8.81
CA TYR A 270 19.43 -13.63 9.56
C TYR A 270 20.08 -13.88 10.91
N PHE A 271 19.28 -14.36 11.85
CA PHE A 271 19.74 -14.82 13.16
C PHE A 271 19.07 -16.16 13.48
N ASP A 272 19.86 -17.17 13.87
CA ASP A 272 19.35 -18.48 14.29
C ASP A 272 19.00 -18.45 15.78
N LEU A 273 17.70 -18.41 16.09
CA LEU A 273 17.19 -18.36 17.46
C LEU A 273 17.57 -19.61 18.27
N SER A 274 17.80 -20.75 17.61
CA SER A 274 18.17 -22.00 18.30
C SER A 274 19.57 -21.94 18.92
N THR A 275 20.40 -20.98 18.50
CA THR A 275 21.74 -20.77 19.08
C THR A 275 21.71 -20.09 20.45
N LEU A 276 20.57 -19.52 20.85
CA LEU A 276 20.39 -18.90 22.16
C LEU A 276 19.99 -19.95 23.21
N SER A 277 20.97 -20.49 23.94
CA SER A 277 20.73 -21.52 24.97
C SER A 277 19.76 -21.10 26.09
N GLY A 278 19.60 -19.80 26.33
CA GLY A 278 18.64 -19.22 27.26
C GLY A 278 17.49 -18.44 26.61
N GLY A 279 17.26 -18.63 25.30
CA GLY A 279 16.30 -17.84 24.53
C GLY A 279 16.66 -16.35 24.45
N LEU A 280 15.71 -15.55 23.99
CA LEU A 280 15.84 -14.09 23.91
C LEU A 280 15.96 -13.44 25.30
N GLU A 281 15.53 -14.12 26.37
CA GLU A 281 15.70 -13.66 27.75
C GLU A 281 17.17 -13.49 28.10
N SER A 282 18.05 -14.35 27.57
CA SER A 282 19.50 -14.23 27.77
C SER A 282 20.08 -12.96 27.14
N CYS A 283 19.45 -12.41 26.10
CA CYS A 283 19.83 -11.13 25.50
C CYS A 283 19.39 -9.96 26.39
N LYS A 284 18.19 -10.06 26.97
CA LYS A 284 17.68 -9.09 27.97
C LYS A 284 18.59 -9.01 29.20
N GLU A 285 18.99 -10.15 29.76
CA GLU A 285 19.85 -10.21 30.95
C GLU A 285 21.26 -9.66 30.72
N ARG A 286 21.82 -9.89 29.52
CA ARG A 286 23.15 -9.42 29.15
C ARG A 286 23.15 -8.00 28.57
N ASN A 287 21.98 -7.46 28.24
CA ASN A 287 21.82 -6.22 27.49
C ASN A 287 22.63 -6.22 26.18
N GLU A 288 22.56 -7.34 25.45
CA GLU A 288 23.27 -7.58 24.18
C GLU A 288 22.30 -7.61 23.00
N MET A 289 22.68 -6.95 21.89
CA MET A 289 21.95 -7.02 20.62
C MET A 289 22.10 -8.38 19.95
N LEU A 290 21.21 -8.69 19.01
CA LEU A 290 21.33 -9.91 18.20
C LEU A 290 22.48 -9.77 17.20
N HIS A 291 23.32 -10.80 17.12
CA HIS A 291 24.43 -10.85 16.17
C HIS A 291 23.97 -11.42 14.82
N PHE A 292 23.22 -10.61 14.07
CA PHE A 292 22.74 -10.98 12.74
C PHE A 292 23.90 -11.30 11.78
N VAL A 293 23.76 -12.41 11.04
CA VAL A 293 24.64 -12.79 9.93
C VAL A 293 24.12 -12.15 8.66
N LYS A 294 25.01 -11.51 7.92
CA LYS A 294 24.67 -10.74 6.72
C LYS A 294 24.65 -11.63 5.48
N LEU A 295 23.48 -12.08 5.05
CA LEU A 295 23.31 -12.88 3.83
C LEU A 295 23.43 -11.99 2.58
N VAL A 296 22.73 -10.84 2.58
CA VAL A 296 22.82 -9.81 1.54
C VAL A 296 23.08 -8.47 2.22
N ASP A 297 24.24 -7.86 1.99
CA ASP A 297 24.66 -6.57 2.61
C ASP A 297 24.71 -5.40 1.63
N THR A 298 23.98 -5.49 0.52
CA THR A 298 23.88 -4.41 -0.48
C THR A 298 22.43 -4.16 -0.90
N PHE A 299 22.15 -2.96 -1.41
CA PHE A 299 20.85 -2.61 -1.99
C PHE A 299 20.85 -2.87 -3.50
N GLU A 300 21.14 -4.11 -3.90
CA GLU A 300 21.25 -4.48 -5.32
C GLU A 300 19.94 -4.99 -5.94
N ALA A 301 19.08 -5.56 -5.11
CA ALA A 301 17.86 -6.25 -5.49
C ALA A 301 16.94 -6.40 -4.28
N ARG A 302 15.67 -6.70 -4.52
CA ARG A 302 14.72 -7.17 -3.52
C ARG A 302 14.96 -8.63 -3.24
N TYR A 303 14.85 -9.02 -1.98
CA TYR A 303 14.87 -10.39 -1.52
C TYR A 303 13.78 -10.56 -0.47
N SER A 304 12.71 -11.25 -0.82
CA SER A 304 11.58 -11.55 0.07
C SER A 304 11.49 -13.06 0.27
N PRO A 305 11.54 -13.59 1.51
CA PRO A 305 11.51 -15.03 1.72
C PRO A 305 10.15 -15.60 1.33
N VAL A 306 10.16 -16.86 0.90
CA VAL A 306 8.95 -17.63 0.56
C VAL A 306 8.84 -18.87 1.44
N ALA A 307 9.96 -19.55 1.68
CA ALA A 307 10.05 -20.74 2.52
C ALA A 307 11.50 -21.04 2.90
N ASN A 308 11.68 -21.90 3.90
CA ASN A 308 12.97 -22.52 4.19
C ASN A 308 12.79 -24.00 4.59
N ASP A 309 13.75 -24.84 4.22
CA ASP A 309 13.91 -26.21 4.71
C ASP A 309 15.24 -26.32 5.43
N GLY A 310 15.21 -26.10 6.75
CA GLY A 310 16.42 -25.92 7.53
C GLY A 310 17.17 -24.68 7.04
N THR A 311 18.39 -24.88 6.53
CA THR A 311 19.25 -23.82 5.99
C THR A 311 19.00 -23.52 4.52
N LEU A 312 18.18 -24.29 3.80
CA LEU A 312 17.87 -24.03 2.39
C LEU A 312 16.70 -23.07 2.28
N PHE A 313 16.95 -21.82 1.90
CA PHE A 313 15.93 -20.78 1.76
C PHE A 313 15.51 -20.61 0.31
N THR A 314 14.23 -20.30 0.11
CA THR A 314 13.66 -19.86 -1.17
C THR A 314 13.26 -18.39 -1.06
N PHE A 315 13.72 -17.56 -2.00
CA PHE A 315 13.42 -16.12 -2.05
C PHE A 315 12.76 -15.74 -3.37
N LEU A 316 11.81 -14.81 -3.31
CA LEU A 316 11.38 -13.99 -4.43
C LEU A 316 12.37 -12.82 -4.59
N THR A 317 12.90 -12.63 -5.80
CA THR A 317 13.88 -11.58 -6.08
C THR A 317 13.77 -11.01 -7.49
N ASN A 318 14.16 -9.74 -7.66
CA ASN A 318 14.37 -9.09 -8.96
C ASN A 318 15.85 -9.07 -9.39
N LYS A 319 16.74 -9.78 -8.67
CA LYS A 319 18.17 -9.84 -9.01
C LYS A 319 18.36 -10.40 -10.41
N ASP A 320 18.84 -9.55 -11.32
CA ASP A 320 19.01 -9.83 -12.74
C ASP A 320 17.72 -10.35 -13.43
N ALA A 321 16.56 -9.95 -12.91
CA ALA A 321 15.23 -10.41 -13.32
C ALA A 321 14.17 -9.32 -13.03
N PRO A 322 14.00 -8.27 -13.87
CA PRO A 322 13.08 -7.16 -13.61
C PRO A 322 11.62 -7.57 -13.39
N LYS A 323 11.19 -8.75 -13.85
CA LYS A 323 9.84 -9.31 -13.64
C LYS A 323 9.78 -10.34 -12.52
N TYR A 324 10.83 -10.39 -11.71
CA TYR A 324 11.00 -11.23 -10.55
C TYR A 324 11.06 -12.74 -10.88
N LYS A 325 11.73 -13.47 -9.99
CA LYS A 325 11.92 -14.92 -10.06
C LYS A 325 12.02 -15.52 -8.66
N LEU A 326 11.93 -16.85 -8.56
CA LEU A 326 12.25 -17.56 -7.33
C LEU A 326 13.64 -18.16 -7.41
N VAL A 327 14.44 -17.93 -6.37
CA VAL A 327 15.80 -18.45 -6.22
C VAL A 327 15.96 -19.21 -4.91
N ARG A 328 16.99 -20.02 -4.82
CA ARG A 328 17.41 -20.74 -3.63
C ARG A 328 18.83 -20.43 -3.21
N VAL A 329 19.05 -20.45 -1.91
CA VAL A 329 20.37 -20.36 -1.28
C VAL A 329 20.39 -21.22 -0.03
N ASP A 330 21.48 -21.97 0.18
CA ASP A 330 21.75 -22.62 1.46
C ASP A 330 22.58 -21.67 2.33
N LEU A 331 22.16 -21.41 3.57
CA LEU A 331 22.91 -20.57 4.50
C LEU A 331 24.31 -21.11 4.83
N ASN A 332 24.56 -22.42 4.60
CA ASN A 332 25.90 -23.01 4.72
C ASN A 332 26.79 -22.71 3.50
N GLU A 333 26.19 -22.38 2.35
CA GLU A 333 26.86 -22.02 1.09
C GLU A 333 26.28 -20.71 0.54
N PRO A 334 26.35 -19.59 1.30
CA PRO A 334 25.54 -18.39 1.05
C PRO A 334 25.88 -17.62 -0.23
N ASN A 335 26.92 -18.04 -0.96
CA ASN A 335 27.35 -17.45 -2.23
C ASN A 335 26.78 -18.20 -3.44
N GLU A 336 26.20 -19.39 -3.26
CA GLU A 336 25.71 -20.24 -4.35
C GLU A 336 24.18 -20.12 -4.47
N TRP A 337 23.74 -19.22 -5.35
CA TRP A 337 22.32 -18.97 -5.62
C TRP A 337 21.87 -19.69 -6.89
N THR A 338 20.72 -20.35 -6.84
CA THR A 338 20.17 -21.10 -7.98
C THR A 338 18.72 -20.75 -8.27
N ASP A 339 18.35 -20.64 -9.54
CA ASP A 339 16.96 -20.39 -9.93
C ASP A 339 16.09 -21.62 -9.64
N LEU A 340 14.97 -21.42 -8.94
CA LEU A 340 13.91 -22.40 -8.73
C LEU A 340 12.80 -22.23 -9.76
N VAL A 341 12.31 -21.00 -9.92
CA VAL A 341 11.38 -20.61 -10.97
C VAL A 341 12.00 -19.41 -11.68
N PRO A 342 12.46 -19.55 -12.93
CA PRO A 342 13.10 -18.45 -13.64
C PRO A 342 12.11 -17.31 -13.93
N GLU A 343 12.65 -16.15 -14.27
CA GLU A 343 11.87 -15.00 -14.72
C GLU A 343 10.97 -15.37 -15.91
N ALA A 344 9.71 -14.91 -15.88
CA ALA A 344 8.79 -15.10 -17.00
C ALA A 344 9.10 -14.10 -18.13
N GLU A 345 8.86 -14.50 -19.38
CA GLU A 345 9.15 -13.67 -20.56
C GLU A 345 8.35 -12.35 -20.55
N LYS A 346 7.14 -12.36 -20.02
CA LYS A 346 6.17 -11.24 -20.11
C LYS A 346 5.60 -10.81 -18.77
N ASP A 347 5.19 -11.78 -17.95
CA ASP A 347 4.39 -11.52 -16.75
C ASP A 347 5.28 -11.22 -15.54
N VAL A 348 4.81 -10.34 -14.65
CA VAL A 348 5.51 -9.99 -13.41
C VAL A 348 5.10 -10.97 -12.31
N LEU A 349 6.05 -11.59 -11.62
CA LEU A 349 5.75 -12.40 -10.43
C LEU A 349 5.58 -11.47 -9.21
N GLU A 350 4.33 -11.23 -8.81
CA GLU A 350 4.00 -10.29 -7.71
C GLU A 350 4.22 -10.91 -6.33
N SER A 351 3.85 -12.18 -6.17
CA SER A 351 3.91 -12.85 -4.87
C SER A 351 4.00 -14.38 -4.98
N ALA A 352 4.52 -14.99 -3.92
CA ALA A 352 4.70 -16.43 -3.79
C ALA A 352 4.40 -16.86 -2.36
N TYR A 353 3.53 -17.86 -2.20
CA TYR A 353 3.11 -18.37 -0.89
C TYR A 353 3.38 -19.87 -0.81
N ALA A 354 4.27 -20.29 0.09
CA ALA A 354 4.42 -21.70 0.39
C ALA A 354 3.18 -22.22 1.12
N VAL A 355 2.63 -23.32 0.64
CA VAL A 355 1.36 -23.89 1.09
C VAL A 355 1.41 -25.40 1.00
N ASN A 356 0.49 -26.08 1.71
CA ASN A 356 0.33 -27.53 1.67
C ASN A 356 1.66 -28.32 1.71
N LYS A 357 2.55 -27.86 2.59
CA LYS A 357 3.91 -28.33 2.90
C LYS A 357 4.92 -28.13 1.77
N ASN A 358 4.61 -28.63 0.58
CA ASN A 358 5.54 -28.71 -0.55
C ASN A 358 4.99 -28.12 -1.85
N GLN A 359 4.02 -27.22 -1.75
CA GLN A 359 3.50 -26.48 -2.90
C GLN A 359 3.74 -24.98 -2.72
N ILE A 360 3.68 -24.24 -3.82
CA ILE A 360 3.70 -22.78 -3.82
C ILE A 360 2.54 -22.28 -4.68
N ILE A 361 1.76 -21.33 -4.17
CA ILE A 361 0.88 -20.51 -5.02
C ILE A 361 1.66 -19.29 -5.47
N LEU A 362 1.80 -19.12 -6.78
CA LEU A 362 2.37 -17.91 -7.40
C LEU A 362 1.26 -17.04 -7.96
N SER A 363 1.33 -15.73 -7.69
CA SER A 363 0.51 -14.72 -8.34
C SER A 363 1.35 -13.93 -9.33
N TYR A 364 1.00 -14.05 -10.61
CA TYR A 364 1.56 -13.25 -11.68
C TYR A 364 0.62 -12.12 -12.07
N LEU A 365 1.18 -11.03 -12.57
CA LEU A 365 0.47 -9.96 -13.26
C LEU A 365 0.75 -10.06 -14.75
N SER A 366 -0.28 -10.39 -15.54
CA SER A 366 -0.21 -10.51 -17.00
C SER A 366 -1.12 -9.46 -17.63
N ASP A 367 -0.51 -8.46 -18.28
CA ASP A 367 -1.23 -7.28 -18.79
C ASP A 367 -2.22 -6.72 -17.75
N VAL A 368 -1.72 -6.47 -16.54
CA VAL A 368 -2.46 -5.88 -15.42
C VAL A 368 -3.65 -6.73 -14.92
N LYS A 369 -3.59 -8.06 -15.11
CA LYS A 369 -4.59 -9.02 -14.61
C LYS A 369 -3.89 -10.12 -13.84
N SER A 370 -4.43 -10.53 -12.70
CA SER A 370 -3.84 -11.62 -11.92
C SER A 370 -3.95 -12.96 -12.67
N VAL A 371 -2.91 -13.77 -12.55
CA VAL A 371 -2.84 -15.15 -13.03
C VAL A 371 -2.23 -16.01 -11.91
N LEU A 372 -2.98 -17.00 -11.44
CA LEU A 372 -2.54 -17.85 -10.35
C LEU A 372 -2.03 -19.21 -10.85
N GLN A 373 -0.90 -19.63 -10.30
CA GLN A 373 -0.29 -20.93 -10.55
C GLN A 373 -0.04 -21.67 -9.24
N ILE A 374 -0.24 -22.98 -9.23
CA ILE A 374 0.29 -23.86 -8.19
C ILE A 374 1.52 -24.56 -8.76
N ARG A 375 2.62 -24.52 -8.01
CA ARG A 375 3.89 -25.16 -8.37
C ARG A 375 4.38 -26.06 -7.25
N ASP A 376 5.25 -26.99 -7.61
CA ASP A 376 5.99 -27.83 -6.66
C ASP A 376 7.09 -26.98 -6.00
N LEU A 377 7.13 -26.93 -4.66
CA LEU A 377 8.11 -26.13 -3.92
C LEU A 377 9.52 -26.67 -4.11
N ASP A 378 9.70 -27.98 -4.28
CA ASP A 378 11.01 -28.64 -4.44
C ASP A 378 11.63 -28.42 -5.82
N LYS A 379 10.83 -28.45 -6.88
CA LYS A 379 11.29 -28.48 -8.27
C LYS A 379 10.95 -27.22 -9.06
N GLY A 380 10.06 -26.36 -8.55
CA GLY A 380 9.53 -25.20 -9.27
C GLY A 380 8.65 -25.56 -10.47
N SER A 381 8.36 -26.85 -10.69
CA SER A 381 7.55 -27.30 -11.82
C SER A 381 6.09 -26.90 -11.64
N LEU A 382 5.48 -26.41 -12.72
CA LEU A 382 4.06 -26.09 -12.76
C LEU A 382 3.22 -27.34 -12.51
N LEU A 383 2.28 -27.26 -11.57
CA LEU A 383 1.30 -28.30 -11.29
C LEU A 383 -0.06 -27.93 -11.89
N HIS A 384 -0.58 -26.74 -11.57
CA HIS A 384 -1.91 -26.29 -12.01
C HIS A 384 -1.96 -24.78 -12.27
N TYR A 385 -2.90 -24.36 -13.10
CA TYR A 385 -3.40 -22.99 -13.13
C TYR A 385 -4.69 -22.92 -12.30
N LEU A 386 -4.83 -21.89 -11.48
CA LEU A 386 -6.09 -21.66 -10.76
C LEU A 386 -6.95 -20.69 -11.57
N PRO A 387 -8.19 -21.07 -11.95
CA PRO A 387 -9.05 -20.22 -12.77
C PRO A 387 -9.56 -19.04 -11.94
N ILE A 388 -9.32 -17.83 -12.44
CA ILE A 388 -9.88 -16.58 -11.95
C ILE A 388 -10.34 -15.72 -13.13
N ASP A 389 -11.36 -14.91 -12.92
CA ASP A 389 -11.86 -13.96 -13.92
C ASP A 389 -10.86 -12.80 -14.12
N ILE A 390 -11.14 -11.92 -15.09
CA ILE A 390 -10.39 -10.67 -15.28
C ILE A 390 -10.56 -9.78 -14.04
N GLY A 391 -9.46 -9.58 -13.32
CA GLY A 391 -9.42 -8.76 -12.12
C GLY A 391 -8.11 -8.92 -11.38
N SER A 392 -8.18 -8.75 -10.07
CA SER A 392 -7.03 -8.75 -9.16
C SER A 392 -7.27 -9.72 -8.02
N VAL A 393 -6.22 -10.44 -7.64
CA VAL A 393 -6.15 -11.15 -6.37
C VAL A 393 -5.62 -10.18 -5.33
N SER A 394 -6.47 -9.76 -4.38
CA SER A 394 -6.12 -8.80 -3.34
C SER A 394 -5.43 -9.45 -2.14
N SER A 395 -5.68 -10.73 -1.89
CA SER A 395 -5.08 -11.48 -0.78
C SER A 395 -5.10 -12.98 -1.04
N ILE A 396 -4.07 -13.68 -0.56
CA ILE A 396 -4.04 -15.14 -0.46
C ILE A 396 -3.72 -15.47 1.00
N SER A 397 -4.61 -16.22 1.64
CA SER A 397 -4.44 -16.67 3.02
C SER A 397 -4.26 -18.18 3.09
N ALA A 398 -3.03 -18.58 3.37
CA ALA A 398 -2.63 -19.93 3.75
C ALA A 398 -1.20 -19.85 4.31
N ARG A 399 -0.90 -20.65 5.33
CA ARG A 399 0.49 -20.90 5.74
C ARG A 399 1.01 -22.17 5.09
N ARG A 400 2.31 -22.43 5.22
CA ARG A 400 2.94 -23.60 4.62
C ARG A 400 2.28 -24.91 5.05
N GLN A 401 1.91 -25.05 6.31
CA GLN A 401 1.23 -26.22 6.86
C GLN A 401 -0.24 -26.36 6.45
N ASP A 402 -0.88 -25.30 5.95
CA ASP A 402 -2.30 -25.30 5.64
C ASP A 402 -2.54 -25.90 4.24
N SER A 403 -3.45 -26.87 4.17
CA SER A 403 -3.90 -27.49 2.90
C SER A 403 -5.12 -26.80 2.29
N LEU A 404 -5.64 -25.78 2.98
CA LEU A 404 -6.79 -25.00 2.55
C LEU A 404 -6.36 -23.55 2.40
N ALA A 405 -6.49 -23.01 1.20
CA ALA A 405 -6.20 -21.61 0.91
C ALA A 405 -7.48 -20.81 0.68
N PHE A 406 -7.47 -19.56 1.12
CA PHE A 406 -8.49 -18.56 0.76
C PHE A 406 -7.89 -17.53 -0.18
N ILE A 407 -8.59 -17.23 -1.26
CA ILE A 407 -8.14 -16.29 -2.30
C ILE A 407 -9.20 -15.22 -2.44
N GLU A 408 -8.84 -13.99 -2.11
CA GLU A 408 -9.72 -12.82 -2.26
C GLU A 408 -9.52 -12.21 -3.65
N PHE A 409 -10.61 -12.10 -4.40
CA PHE A 409 -10.62 -11.60 -5.77
C PHE A 409 -11.56 -10.41 -5.90
N THR A 410 -11.17 -9.40 -6.67
CA THR A 410 -11.99 -8.23 -6.96
C THR A 410 -11.75 -7.74 -8.39
N SER A 411 -12.67 -6.95 -8.91
CA SER A 411 -12.58 -6.34 -10.25
C SER A 411 -13.47 -5.09 -10.29
N PHE A 412 -13.40 -4.30 -11.36
CA PHE A 412 -14.17 -3.04 -11.45
C PHE A 412 -15.69 -3.19 -11.26
N LEU A 413 -16.25 -4.36 -11.63
CA LEU A 413 -17.68 -4.66 -11.55
C LEU A 413 -18.02 -5.79 -10.56
N THR A 414 -17.02 -6.29 -9.83
CA THR A 414 -17.14 -7.39 -8.88
C THR A 414 -16.62 -6.92 -7.53
N PRO A 415 -17.51 -6.60 -6.56
CA PRO A 415 -17.13 -6.06 -5.25
C PRO A 415 -16.11 -6.92 -4.52
N GLY A 416 -16.34 -8.22 -4.48
CA GLY A 416 -15.37 -9.19 -4.00
C GLY A 416 -15.92 -10.62 -4.08
N ILE A 417 -15.05 -11.57 -4.37
CA ILE A 417 -15.31 -13.00 -4.26
C ILE A 417 -14.19 -13.58 -3.41
N ILE A 418 -14.54 -14.30 -2.36
CA ILE A 418 -13.58 -15.10 -1.61
C ILE A 418 -13.73 -16.53 -2.09
N TYR A 419 -12.68 -17.05 -2.71
CA TYR A 419 -12.58 -18.46 -3.06
C TYR A 419 -11.94 -19.24 -1.92
N GLN A 420 -12.33 -20.50 -1.79
CA GLN A 420 -11.71 -21.52 -0.97
C GLN A 420 -11.15 -22.59 -1.90
N CYS A 421 -9.86 -22.90 -1.76
CA CYS A 421 -9.14 -23.86 -2.58
C CYS A 421 -8.58 -24.97 -1.69
N ASN A 422 -8.99 -26.22 -1.94
CA ASN A 422 -8.39 -27.38 -1.30
C ASN A 422 -7.19 -27.84 -2.13
N LEU A 423 -6.00 -27.81 -1.53
CA LEU A 423 -4.72 -28.10 -2.16
C LEU A 423 -4.30 -29.58 -2.01
N GLU A 424 -4.95 -30.36 -1.14
CA GLU A 424 -4.67 -31.79 -0.97
C GLU A 424 -5.12 -32.62 -2.18
N THR A 425 -6.14 -32.15 -2.90
CA THR A 425 -6.62 -32.82 -4.09
C THR A 425 -5.63 -32.59 -5.23
N GLY A 426 -5.20 -33.64 -5.93
CA GLY A 426 -4.36 -33.53 -7.13
C GLY A 426 -5.02 -32.80 -8.32
N ASP A 427 -6.22 -32.24 -8.11
CA ASP A 427 -6.94 -31.32 -8.97
C ASP A 427 -7.57 -30.25 -8.04
N PRO A 428 -6.92 -29.09 -7.85
CA PRO A 428 -7.37 -28.07 -6.90
C PRO A 428 -8.61 -27.35 -7.42
N GLU A 429 -9.73 -27.48 -6.70
CA GLU A 429 -11.00 -26.84 -7.06
C GLU A 429 -11.17 -25.49 -6.35
N MET A 430 -11.46 -24.43 -7.12
CA MET A 430 -11.78 -23.09 -6.61
C MET A 430 -13.28 -22.98 -6.31
N LYS A 431 -13.68 -23.09 -5.03
CA LYS A 431 -15.08 -22.94 -4.60
C LYS A 431 -15.34 -21.54 -4.10
N ILE A 432 -16.47 -20.96 -4.47
CA ILE A 432 -16.89 -19.67 -3.91
C ILE A 432 -17.27 -19.90 -2.44
N PHE A 433 -16.47 -19.33 -1.54
CA PHE A 433 -16.75 -19.30 -0.10
C PHE A 433 -17.68 -18.15 0.26
N ARG A 434 -17.45 -16.97 -0.31
CA ARG A 434 -18.34 -15.80 -0.21
C ARG A 434 -18.38 -15.05 -1.53
N ASP A 435 -19.58 -14.62 -1.93
CA ASP A 435 -19.81 -13.73 -3.07
C ASP A 435 -20.40 -12.41 -2.55
N ILE A 436 -19.67 -11.31 -2.70
CA ILE A 436 -20.05 -10.00 -2.19
C ILE A 436 -20.77 -9.24 -3.32
N SER A 437 -22.05 -8.94 -3.09
CA SER A 437 -22.90 -8.22 -4.04
C SER A 437 -23.32 -6.85 -3.51
N VAL A 438 -23.33 -5.84 -4.38
CA VAL A 438 -23.90 -4.52 -4.07
C VAL A 438 -25.38 -4.48 -4.48
N PRO A 439 -26.30 -4.14 -3.56
CA PRO A 439 -27.72 -4.01 -3.90
C PRO A 439 -27.97 -3.03 -5.05
N SER A 440 -28.93 -3.35 -5.91
CA SER A 440 -29.36 -2.47 -7.02
C SER A 440 -28.27 -2.14 -8.07
N PHE A 441 -27.15 -2.86 -8.09
CA PHE A 441 -26.14 -2.77 -9.14
C PHE A 441 -26.14 -4.02 -10.01
N ASN A 442 -26.64 -3.89 -11.25
CA ASN A 442 -26.62 -4.96 -12.23
C ASN A 442 -25.36 -4.88 -13.09
N ARG A 443 -24.32 -5.64 -12.71
CA ARG A 443 -23.03 -5.67 -13.43
C ARG A 443 -23.17 -6.03 -14.91
N ALA A 444 -24.22 -6.76 -15.32
CA ALA A 444 -24.41 -7.18 -16.71
C ALA A 444 -24.71 -6.01 -17.68
N GLU A 445 -25.10 -4.84 -17.16
CA GLU A 445 -25.32 -3.61 -17.94
C GLU A 445 -24.03 -2.89 -18.31
N TYR A 446 -22.90 -3.27 -17.71
CA TYR A 446 -21.61 -2.61 -17.88
C TYR A 446 -20.61 -3.54 -18.54
N GLN A 447 -19.54 -2.95 -19.07
CA GLN A 447 -18.40 -3.65 -19.66
C GLN A 447 -17.10 -3.03 -19.19
N VAL A 448 -16.04 -3.83 -19.24
CA VAL A 448 -14.66 -3.42 -19.01
C VAL A 448 -13.89 -3.74 -20.29
N ASP A 449 -13.30 -2.73 -20.91
CA ASP A 449 -12.43 -2.88 -22.06
C ASP A 449 -10.99 -2.54 -21.64
N GLN A 450 -10.01 -3.33 -22.09
CA GLN A 450 -8.60 -2.99 -21.97
C GLN A 450 -8.09 -2.54 -23.33
N VAL A 451 -7.51 -1.35 -23.39
CA VAL A 451 -6.89 -0.79 -24.59
C VAL A 451 -5.41 -0.51 -24.34
N PHE A 452 -4.65 -0.40 -25.43
CA PHE A 452 -3.22 -0.05 -25.39
C PHE A 452 -3.01 1.24 -26.18
N VAL A 453 -2.78 2.33 -25.46
CA VAL A 453 -2.66 3.69 -26.02
C VAL A 453 -1.19 4.01 -26.28
N PRO A 454 -0.80 4.44 -27.49
CA PRO A 454 0.57 4.91 -27.71
C PRO A 454 0.81 6.22 -26.95
N SER A 455 1.84 6.23 -26.12
CA SER A 455 2.40 7.45 -25.52
C SER A 455 3.14 8.28 -26.58
N LYS A 456 3.60 9.46 -26.17
CA LYS A 456 4.37 10.40 -27.00
C LYS A 456 5.61 9.79 -27.65
N ASP A 457 6.27 8.85 -26.98
CA ASP A 457 7.45 8.13 -27.49
C ASP A 457 7.10 6.81 -28.22
N GLY A 458 5.81 6.49 -28.37
CA GLY A 458 5.31 5.27 -29.00
C GLY A 458 5.15 4.08 -28.06
N THR A 459 5.54 4.19 -26.78
CA THR A 459 5.32 3.14 -25.77
C THR A 459 3.82 2.88 -25.61
N LYS A 460 3.41 1.61 -25.56
CA LYS A 460 2.00 1.25 -25.42
C LYS A 460 1.61 1.20 -23.94
N ILE A 461 0.71 2.08 -23.53
CA ILE A 461 0.21 2.20 -22.16
C ILE A 461 -1.10 1.43 -22.04
N PRO A 462 -1.21 0.42 -21.17
CA PRO A 462 -2.49 -0.21 -20.88
C PRO A 462 -3.42 0.77 -20.17
N MET A 463 -4.69 0.76 -20.57
CA MET A 463 -5.73 1.50 -19.90
C MET A 463 -7.01 0.68 -19.87
N PHE A 464 -7.63 0.59 -18.71
CA PHE A 464 -8.98 0.04 -18.57
C PHE A 464 -10.01 1.15 -18.74
N ILE A 465 -11.08 0.83 -19.46
CA ILE A 465 -12.25 1.69 -19.66
C ILE A 465 -13.48 0.93 -19.18
N VAL A 466 -14.19 1.50 -18.21
CA VAL A 466 -15.39 0.93 -17.60
C VAL A 466 -16.57 1.85 -17.88
N ALA A 467 -17.59 1.30 -18.53
CA ALA A 467 -18.76 2.05 -18.93
C ALA A 467 -19.99 1.15 -19.06
N ARG A 468 -21.16 1.77 -19.16
CA ARG A 468 -22.39 1.09 -19.60
C ARG A 468 -22.16 0.52 -21.01
N LYS A 469 -22.74 -0.64 -21.31
CA LYS A 469 -22.69 -1.23 -22.65
C LYS A 469 -23.35 -0.32 -23.69
N ASN A 470 -22.79 -0.31 -24.90
CA ASN A 470 -23.33 0.38 -26.08
C ASN A 470 -23.53 1.90 -25.92
N ILE A 471 -22.66 2.56 -25.15
CA ILE A 471 -22.65 4.03 -25.10
C ILE A 471 -22.27 4.64 -26.46
N PRO A 472 -22.87 5.78 -26.87
CA PRO A 472 -22.44 6.50 -28.07
C PRO A 472 -21.05 7.13 -27.86
N LEU A 473 -20.13 6.89 -28.79
CA LEU A 473 -18.81 7.54 -28.80
C LEU A 473 -18.88 8.89 -29.52
N ASP A 474 -19.65 9.82 -28.99
CA ASP A 474 -19.90 11.17 -29.55
C ASP A 474 -19.32 12.32 -28.71
N GLY A 475 -18.52 12.00 -27.70
CA GLY A 475 -17.89 12.94 -26.76
C GLY A 475 -18.84 13.51 -25.70
N SER A 476 -20.07 12.99 -25.59
CA SER A 476 -21.07 13.51 -24.66
C SER A 476 -20.90 13.06 -23.21
N HIS A 477 -20.16 11.98 -22.93
CA HIS A 477 -20.08 11.44 -21.57
C HIS A 477 -19.10 12.21 -20.68
N PRO A 478 -19.44 12.43 -19.39
CA PRO A 478 -18.43 12.77 -18.40
C PRO A 478 -17.46 11.61 -18.25
N CYS A 479 -16.19 11.91 -18.00
CA CYS A 479 -15.15 10.91 -17.87
C CYS A 479 -14.31 11.18 -16.62
N LEU A 480 -14.00 10.14 -15.86
CA LEU A 480 -13.06 10.16 -14.75
C LEU A 480 -11.86 9.30 -15.13
N LEU A 481 -10.69 9.91 -15.27
CA LEU A 481 -9.43 9.21 -15.52
C LEU A 481 -8.57 9.23 -14.25
N TYR A 482 -8.21 8.04 -13.76
CA TYR A 482 -7.36 7.87 -12.60
C TYR A 482 -5.96 7.36 -13.00
N GLY A 483 -4.93 7.83 -12.28
CA GLY A 483 -3.55 7.38 -12.45
C GLY A 483 -2.69 7.58 -11.19
N TYR A 484 -1.54 6.90 -11.14
CA TYR A 484 -0.56 7.01 -10.06
C TYR A 484 0.86 7.19 -10.63
N GLY A 485 1.48 6.13 -11.18
CA GLY A 485 2.74 6.22 -11.94
C GLY A 485 3.99 6.56 -11.11
N GLY A 486 4.39 5.66 -10.22
CA GLY A 486 5.60 5.79 -9.41
C GLY A 486 5.74 4.67 -8.38
N PHE A 487 6.93 4.58 -7.78
CA PHE A 487 7.23 3.71 -6.64
C PHE A 487 7.00 2.20 -6.88
N ASN A 488 7.04 1.76 -8.15
CA ASN A 488 6.79 0.37 -8.51
C ASN A 488 5.39 -0.14 -8.08
N ILE A 489 4.43 0.77 -7.85
CA ILE A 489 3.07 0.43 -7.41
C ILE A 489 2.21 0.03 -8.63
N ASN A 490 1.58 -1.14 -8.54
CA ASN A 490 0.64 -1.64 -9.55
C ASN A 490 -0.76 -1.08 -9.31
N ILE A 491 -1.37 -0.45 -10.32
CA ILE A 491 -2.76 0.00 -10.27
C ILE A 491 -3.68 -1.05 -10.92
N THR A 492 -4.04 -2.07 -10.17
CA THR A 492 -4.79 -3.22 -10.70
C THR A 492 -6.32 -3.01 -10.62
N PRO A 493 -7.14 -3.81 -11.34
CA PRO A 493 -8.59 -3.75 -11.25
C PRO A 493 -9.13 -3.89 -9.83
N TYR A 494 -9.92 -2.93 -9.36
CA TYR A 494 -10.51 -2.94 -8.02
C TYR A 494 -11.91 -2.31 -8.02
N PHE A 495 -12.80 -2.83 -7.18
CA PHE A 495 -14.16 -2.29 -7.05
C PHE A 495 -14.22 -1.03 -6.19
N LYS A 496 -14.69 0.09 -6.76
CA LYS A 496 -14.98 1.32 -6.00
C LYS A 496 -16.47 1.66 -6.04
N VAL A 497 -17.07 1.80 -4.85
CA VAL A 497 -18.48 2.23 -4.70
C VAL A 497 -18.70 3.60 -5.33
N SER A 498 -17.79 4.56 -5.11
CA SER A 498 -17.88 5.90 -5.68
C SER A 498 -17.93 5.87 -7.21
N GLN A 499 -17.04 5.10 -7.85
CA GLN A 499 -17.03 4.92 -9.30
C GLN A 499 -18.33 4.27 -9.81
N THR A 500 -18.87 3.31 -9.06
CA THR A 500 -20.17 2.69 -9.36
C THR A 500 -21.32 3.70 -9.34
N VAL A 501 -21.34 4.61 -8.36
CA VAL A 501 -22.33 5.71 -8.30
C VAL A 501 -22.20 6.62 -9.52
N LEU A 502 -20.97 7.02 -9.87
CA LEU A 502 -20.73 7.87 -11.04
C LEU A 502 -21.21 7.21 -12.34
N MET A 503 -20.84 5.95 -12.57
CA MET A 503 -21.28 5.20 -13.74
C MET A 503 -22.80 5.04 -13.78
N LYS A 504 -23.42 4.71 -12.64
CA LYS A 504 -24.86 4.39 -12.57
C LYS A 504 -25.76 5.61 -12.69
N HIS A 505 -25.36 6.74 -12.09
CA HIS A 505 -26.23 7.90 -11.91
C HIS A 505 -25.84 9.10 -12.76
N LEU A 506 -24.61 9.15 -13.28
CA LEU A 506 -24.12 10.24 -14.13
C LEU A 506 -23.65 9.77 -15.51
N ASP A 507 -23.80 8.46 -15.81
CA ASP A 507 -23.31 7.81 -17.03
C ASP A 507 -21.83 8.15 -17.31
N THR A 508 -21.04 8.27 -16.24
CA THR A 508 -19.61 8.54 -16.30
C THR A 508 -18.85 7.35 -16.86
N VAL A 509 -17.94 7.61 -17.80
CA VAL A 509 -16.91 6.64 -18.22
C VAL A 509 -15.76 6.70 -17.22
N VAL A 510 -15.42 5.56 -16.60
CA VAL A 510 -14.33 5.48 -15.62
C VAL A 510 -13.13 4.81 -16.28
N CYS A 511 -11.97 5.46 -16.21
CA CYS A 511 -10.75 5.02 -16.85
C CYS A 511 -9.59 4.93 -15.85
N ILE A 512 -8.75 3.92 -16.01
CA ILE A 512 -7.58 3.68 -15.18
C ILE A 512 -6.40 3.50 -16.12
N ALA A 513 -5.46 4.45 -16.11
CA ALA A 513 -4.26 4.38 -16.94
C ALA A 513 -3.08 3.79 -16.14
N ASN A 514 -2.56 2.67 -16.62
CA ASN A 514 -1.41 1.98 -16.05
C ASN A 514 -0.11 2.54 -16.65
N ILE A 515 0.17 3.79 -16.30
CA ILE A 515 1.30 4.59 -16.82
C ILE A 515 2.64 4.13 -16.24
N ARG A 516 3.76 4.51 -16.89
CA ARG A 516 5.11 4.20 -16.40
C ARG A 516 5.39 4.82 -15.03
N GLY A 517 6.35 4.23 -14.32
CA GLY A 517 6.62 4.48 -12.90
C GLY A 517 5.96 3.47 -11.97
N GLY A 518 4.86 2.83 -12.39
CA GLY A 518 4.31 1.66 -11.71
C GLY A 518 5.14 0.39 -11.96
N GLY A 519 4.70 -0.73 -11.42
CA GLY A 519 5.38 -2.04 -11.55
C GLY A 519 4.72 -3.01 -12.50
N GLU A 520 3.74 -2.57 -13.31
CA GLU A 520 2.84 -3.47 -14.04
C GLU A 520 3.56 -4.38 -15.05
N TYR A 521 4.74 -3.96 -15.53
CA TYR A 521 5.63 -4.74 -16.40
C TYR A 521 7.04 -4.93 -15.81
N GLY A 522 7.15 -4.83 -14.48
CA GLY A 522 8.39 -5.04 -13.73
C GLY A 522 9.24 -3.78 -13.60
N ASP A 523 10.44 -3.94 -13.05
CA ASP A 523 11.31 -2.83 -12.65
C ASP A 523 11.73 -1.92 -13.82
N GLU A 524 11.73 -2.42 -15.05
CA GLU A 524 11.99 -1.58 -16.24
C GLU A 524 10.86 -0.57 -16.47
N TRP A 525 9.60 -0.95 -16.21
CA TRP A 525 8.45 -0.06 -16.30
C TRP A 525 8.49 1.03 -15.23
N HIS A 526 8.92 0.66 -14.02
CA HIS A 526 9.15 1.59 -12.90
C HIS A 526 10.24 2.61 -13.27
N LYS A 527 11.43 2.15 -13.62
CA LYS A 527 12.58 3.01 -13.96
C LYS A 527 12.32 3.91 -15.18
N ALA A 528 11.46 3.47 -16.11
CA ALA A 528 11.07 4.27 -17.27
C ALA A 528 10.15 5.45 -16.95
N GLY A 529 9.65 5.56 -15.71
CA GLY A 529 8.83 6.67 -15.21
C GLY A 529 9.29 7.23 -13.87
N ALA A 530 10.57 7.05 -13.51
CA ALA A 530 11.18 7.53 -12.28
C ALA A 530 12.42 8.41 -12.55
N LEU A 531 12.87 9.17 -11.55
CA LEU A 531 14.02 10.07 -11.59
C LEU A 531 14.00 10.98 -12.85
N ALA A 532 15.08 11.02 -13.63
CA ALA A 532 15.18 11.78 -14.86
C ALA A 532 14.07 11.47 -15.89
N ASN A 533 13.44 10.30 -15.80
CA ASN A 533 12.37 9.86 -16.69
C ASN A 533 10.97 10.15 -16.15
N LYS A 534 10.82 10.84 -15.01
CA LYS A 534 9.50 11.09 -14.38
C LYS A 534 8.52 11.79 -15.31
N GLN A 535 8.99 12.64 -16.25
CA GLN A 535 8.14 13.27 -17.27
C GLN A 535 7.37 12.25 -18.14
N ASN A 536 7.90 11.03 -18.34
CA ASN A 536 7.21 10.00 -19.11
C ASN A 536 5.88 9.60 -18.46
N CYS A 537 5.79 9.57 -17.13
CA CYS A 537 4.54 9.31 -16.41
C CYS A 537 3.46 10.34 -16.77
N PHE A 538 3.84 11.63 -16.84
CA PHE A 538 2.92 12.71 -17.22
C PHE A 538 2.54 12.62 -18.72
N ASP A 539 3.51 12.37 -19.60
CA ASP A 539 3.28 12.22 -21.03
C ASP A 539 2.36 11.01 -21.35
N ASP A 540 2.50 9.90 -20.61
CA ASP A 540 1.64 8.71 -20.71
C ASP A 540 0.19 9.04 -20.34
N PHE A 541 0.00 9.76 -19.23
CA PHE A 541 -1.33 10.12 -18.73
C PHE A 541 -2.03 11.15 -19.62
N ILE A 542 -1.28 12.10 -20.17
CA ILE A 542 -1.77 13.04 -21.18
C ILE A 542 -2.17 12.27 -22.45
N SER A 543 -1.36 11.31 -22.91
CA SER A 543 -1.68 10.51 -24.10
C SER A 543 -2.95 9.67 -23.91
N ALA A 544 -3.13 9.08 -22.72
CA ALA A 544 -4.37 8.40 -22.34
C ALA A 544 -5.59 9.35 -22.38
N SER A 545 -5.41 10.59 -21.90
CA SER A 545 -6.45 11.63 -21.93
C SER A 545 -6.83 12.03 -23.37
N GLU A 546 -5.84 12.22 -24.25
CA GLU A 546 -6.05 12.54 -25.66
C GLU A 546 -6.73 11.40 -26.43
N TYR A 547 -6.40 10.16 -26.10
CA TYR A 547 -7.09 8.99 -26.64
C TYR A 547 -8.58 9.01 -26.27
N LEU A 548 -8.93 9.25 -25.00
CA LEU A 548 -10.33 9.27 -24.55
C LEU A 548 -11.16 10.34 -25.28
N VAL A 549 -10.56 11.50 -25.57
CA VAL A 549 -11.18 12.56 -26.35
C VAL A 549 -11.31 12.18 -27.83
N SER A 550 -10.22 11.73 -28.45
CA SER A 550 -10.19 11.44 -29.89
C SER A 550 -11.01 10.20 -30.27
N ALA A 551 -11.09 9.21 -29.39
CA ALA A 551 -11.94 8.02 -29.56
C ALA A 551 -13.44 8.31 -29.30
N GLY A 552 -13.80 9.52 -28.88
CA GLY A 552 -15.18 9.95 -28.71
C GLY A 552 -15.84 9.52 -27.39
N TYR A 553 -15.09 9.02 -26.41
CA TYR A 553 -15.67 8.75 -25.09
C TYR A 553 -16.09 10.05 -24.39
N THR A 554 -15.25 11.09 -24.48
CA THR A 554 -15.49 12.36 -23.80
C THR A 554 -14.96 13.54 -24.62
N GLN A 555 -14.93 14.72 -24.01
CA GLN A 555 -14.34 15.95 -24.55
C GLN A 555 -13.65 16.71 -23.41
N PRO A 556 -12.68 17.61 -23.70
CA PRO A 556 -11.83 18.19 -22.66
C PRO A 556 -12.58 18.78 -21.45
N LYS A 557 -13.62 19.60 -21.69
CA LYS A 557 -14.45 20.20 -20.64
C LYS A 557 -15.26 19.22 -19.78
N LYS A 558 -15.26 17.92 -20.12
CA LYS A 558 -15.97 16.83 -19.41
C LYS A 558 -15.02 15.76 -18.87
N LEU A 559 -13.71 15.90 -19.10
CA LEU A 559 -12.69 15.02 -18.56
C LEU A 559 -12.24 15.52 -17.19
N CYS A 560 -12.47 14.68 -16.18
CA CYS A 560 -11.93 14.82 -14.83
C CYS A 560 -10.72 13.91 -14.67
N ILE A 561 -9.63 14.44 -14.13
CA ILE A 561 -8.45 13.64 -13.73
C ILE A 561 -8.35 13.56 -12.22
N GLU A 562 -7.99 12.38 -11.70
CA GLU A 562 -7.90 12.10 -10.27
C GLU A 562 -6.62 11.33 -9.95
N GLY A 563 -5.98 11.69 -8.84
CA GLY A 563 -4.81 10.98 -8.32
C GLY A 563 -4.51 11.40 -6.88
N GLY A 564 -3.92 10.49 -6.11
CA GLY A 564 -3.57 10.71 -4.70
C GLY A 564 -2.08 10.51 -4.42
N SER A 565 -1.51 11.26 -3.47
CA SER A 565 -0.07 11.20 -3.14
C SER A 565 0.80 11.50 -4.38
N ASN A 566 1.60 10.56 -4.87
CA ASN A 566 2.29 10.68 -6.18
C ASN A 566 1.31 10.91 -7.36
N GLY A 567 0.11 10.32 -7.31
CA GLY A 567 -0.96 10.64 -8.26
C GLY A 567 -1.46 12.08 -8.14
N GLY A 568 -1.33 12.71 -6.97
CA GLY A 568 -1.62 14.13 -6.78
C GLY A 568 -0.59 15.02 -7.48
N LEU A 569 0.69 14.65 -7.42
CA LEU A 569 1.77 15.26 -8.23
C LEU A 569 1.46 15.11 -9.72
N LEU A 570 1.11 13.90 -10.17
CA LEU A 570 0.70 13.64 -11.55
C LEU A 570 -0.41 14.59 -12.02
N VAL A 571 -1.47 14.74 -11.22
CA VAL A 571 -2.57 15.67 -11.55
C VAL A 571 -2.07 17.11 -11.62
N GLY A 572 -1.29 17.55 -10.63
CA GLY A 572 -0.71 18.90 -10.58
C GLY A 572 0.18 19.21 -11.79
N ALA A 573 1.06 18.29 -12.16
CA ALA A 573 1.92 18.41 -13.34
C ALA A 573 1.09 18.48 -14.64
N CYS A 574 0.10 17.59 -14.79
CA CYS A 574 -0.73 17.54 -16.00
C CYS A 574 -1.56 18.81 -16.21
N ILE A 575 -2.16 19.38 -15.15
CA ILE A 575 -2.91 20.64 -15.29
C ILE A 575 -1.99 21.84 -15.58
N ASN A 576 -0.74 21.81 -15.14
CA ASN A 576 0.25 22.83 -15.48
C ASN A 576 0.68 22.73 -16.95
N GLN A 577 0.87 21.51 -17.45
CA GLN A 577 1.40 21.26 -18.81
C GLN A 577 0.31 21.31 -19.90
N ARG A 578 -0.90 20.80 -19.61
CA ARG A 578 -2.03 20.69 -20.55
C ARG A 578 -3.37 21.09 -19.93
N PRO A 579 -3.51 22.33 -19.41
CA PRO A 579 -4.77 22.80 -18.83
C PRO A 579 -5.94 22.81 -19.83
N ASP A 580 -5.66 22.80 -21.13
CA ASP A 580 -6.66 22.75 -22.20
C ASP A 580 -7.41 21.41 -22.28
N LEU A 581 -6.85 20.33 -21.74
CA LEU A 581 -7.40 18.97 -21.86
C LEU A 581 -8.40 18.60 -20.77
N PHE A 582 -8.49 19.35 -19.67
CA PHE A 582 -9.21 18.92 -18.48
C PHE A 582 -10.29 19.91 -18.06
N GLY A 583 -11.48 19.40 -17.74
CA GLY A 583 -12.59 20.18 -17.19
C GLY A 583 -12.62 20.17 -15.66
N CYS A 584 -11.97 19.19 -15.03
CA CYS A 584 -11.87 19.03 -13.58
C CYS A 584 -10.58 18.28 -13.21
N ALA A 585 -10.01 18.60 -12.05
CA ALA A 585 -8.81 17.96 -11.53
C ALA A 585 -8.95 17.77 -10.01
N LEU A 586 -8.70 16.55 -9.54
CA LEU A 586 -8.80 16.13 -8.14
C LEU A 586 -7.45 15.59 -7.68
N ALA A 587 -6.61 16.47 -7.12
CA ALA A 587 -5.31 16.12 -6.58
C ALA A 587 -5.42 15.89 -5.06
N HIS A 588 -5.44 14.63 -4.63
CA HIS A 588 -5.54 14.26 -3.22
C HIS A 588 -4.16 14.19 -2.59
N VAL A 589 -3.92 14.93 -1.49
CA VAL A 589 -2.68 14.85 -0.68
C VAL A 589 -1.39 14.81 -1.51
N GLY A 590 -1.31 15.61 -2.58
CA GLY A 590 -0.23 15.52 -3.55
C GLY A 590 1.09 16.09 -3.06
N VAL A 591 2.20 15.53 -3.53
CA VAL A 591 3.54 16.07 -3.32
C VAL A 591 3.76 17.22 -4.29
N MET A 592 3.54 18.47 -3.85
CA MET A 592 3.49 19.64 -4.74
C MET A 592 4.78 20.47 -4.77
N ASP A 593 5.58 20.43 -3.70
CA ASP A 593 6.90 21.05 -3.68
C ASP A 593 7.98 19.99 -3.88
N MET A 594 8.37 19.82 -5.14
CA MET A 594 9.38 18.84 -5.55
C MET A 594 10.81 19.23 -5.15
N LEU A 595 11.04 20.45 -4.66
CA LEU A 595 12.35 20.91 -4.22
C LEU A 595 12.56 20.70 -2.72
N ARG A 596 11.49 20.53 -1.94
CA ARG A 596 11.57 20.48 -0.47
C ARG A 596 10.94 19.25 0.16
N PHE A 597 10.21 18.42 -0.59
CA PHE A 597 9.52 17.24 -0.04
C PHE A 597 10.42 16.39 0.88
N HIS A 598 11.71 16.25 0.54
CA HIS A 598 12.66 15.40 1.26
C HIS A 598 13.02 15.88 2.66
N LYS A 599 12.65 17.12 3.01
CA LYS A 599 12.93 17.75 4.31
C LYS A 599 11.91 17.39 5.38
N PHE A 600 10.73 16.89 4.99
CA PHE A 600 9.60 16.69 5.90
C PHE A 600 9.36 15.20 6.16
N THR A 601 9.08 14.86 7.42
CA THR A 601 8.62 13.53 7.86
C THR A 601 9.43 12.36 7.28
N ILE A 602 8.85 11.59 6.34
CA ILE A 602 9.48 10.47 5.65
C ILE A 602 9.81 10.77 4.18
N GLY A 603 9.63 12.03 3.75
CA GLY A 603 9.82 12.43 2.37
C GLY A 603 11.21 12.12 1.82
N HIS A 604 12.24 12.01 2.68
CA HIS A 604 13.58 11.60 2.26
C HIS A 604 13.61 10.23 1.56
N ALA A 605 12.71 9.30 1.91
CA ALA A 605 12.63 7.97 1.31
C ALA A 605 12.22 8.03 -0.17
N TRP A 606 11.44 9.05 -0.55
CA TRP A 606 10.90 9.21 -1.90
C TRP A 606 11.93 9.71 -2.92
N THR A 607 13.12 10.10 -2.45
CA THR A 607 14.23 10.53 -3.33
C THR A 607 14.69 9.43 -4.29
N SER A 608 14.39 8.17 -3.98
CA SER A 608 14.57 7.01 -4.89
C SER A 608 13.75 7.11 -6.18
N ASP A 609 12.55 7.70 -6.12
CA ASP A 609 11.66 7.82 -7.29
C ASP A 609 11.72 9.21 -7.94
N TYR A 610 12.02 10.26 -7.17
CA TYR A 610 12.02 11.64 -7.65
C TYR A 610 13.42 12.23 -7.90
N GLY A 611 14.42 11.83 -7.12
CA GLY A 611 15.68 12.55 -6.94
C GLY A 611 15.62 13.52 -5.76
N CYS A 612 16.62 14.36 -5.61
CA CYS A 612 16.78 15.29 -4.50
C CYS A 612 17.39 16.61 -5.01
N SER A 613 16.75 17.73 -4.67
CA SER A 613 17.21 19.07 -5.08
C SER A 613 18.58 19.46 -4.52
N ASP A 614 19.06 18.76 -3.48
CA ASP A 614 20.40 18.97 -2.93
C ASP A 614 21.51 18.54 -3.92
N LYS A 615 21.19 17.78 -4.97
CA LYS A 615 22.11 17.40 -6.06
C LYS A 615 21.77 18.20 -7.32
N GLU A 616 22.79 18.82 -7.93
CA GLU A 616 22.62 19.74 -9.07
C GLU A 616 21.90 19.11 -10.26
N GLU A 617 22.30 17.90 -10.66
CA GLU A 617 21.69 17.20 -11.79
C GLU A 617 20.20 16.89 -11.54
N GLU A 618 19.88 16.36 -10.35
CA GLU A 618 18.51 15.98 -9.97
C GLU A 618 17.62 17.22 -9.76
N PHE A 619 18.17 18.32 -9.24
CA PHE A 619 17.49 19.62 -9.17
C PHE A 619 16.98 20.07 -10.54
N HIS A 620 17.80 19.95 -11.59
CA HIS A 620 17.39 20.38 -12.93
C HIS A 620 16.26 19.54 -13.52
N TRP A 621 16.09 18.29 -13.10
CA TRP A 621 14.93 17.47 -13.48
C TRP A 621 13.69 17.90 -12.71
N LEU A 622 13.82 18.13 -11.39
CA LEU A 622 12.71 18.51 -10.50
C LEU A 622 12.17 19.91 -10.77
N TYR A 623 13.04 20.85 -11.17
CA TYR A 623 12.69 22.25 -11.40
C TYR A 623 11.97 22.49 -12.74
N LYS A 624 12.13 21.58 -13.69
CA LYS A 624 11.62 21.70 -15.05
C LYS A 624 10.19 21.20 -15.16
#